data_AF-A0A1C5U228-F1
#
_entry.id   AF-A0A1C5U228-F1
#
_cell.length_a   1.000
_cell.length_b   1.000
_cell.length_c   1.000
_cell.angle_alpha   90.00
_cell.angle_beta   90.00
_cell.angle_gamma   90.00
#
_symmetry.space_group_name_H-M   'P 1'
#
loop_
_entity.id
_entity.type
_entity.pdbx_description
1 polymer ?
#
loop_
_entity_poly.entity_id
_entity_poly.type
_entity_poly.pdbx_seq_one_letter_code
_entity_poly.pdbx_strand_id
1 'polypeptide(L)' 'MKILDTVIIGIDLMLFMYFYNVAINTTDMTTRLIACAAMTFEVYFIRKHIRIMRRLNVNKKENVTKDK' A
#
# COMPACT_ATOMS: atom_id res chain seq x y z
N MET A 1 10.21 -8.25 11.75
CA MET A 1 9.75 -7.67 10.47
C MET A 1 8.25 -7.89 10.29
N LYS A 2 7.42 -7.27 11.14
CA LYS A 2 5.95 -7.33 11.01
C LYS A 2 5.34 -5.98 11.38
N ILE A 3 5.81 -5.39 12.48
CA ILE A 3 5.39 -4.06 12.94
C ILE A 3 5.73 -2.98 11.93
N LEU A 4 6.95 -2.98 11.37
CA LEU A 4 7.37 -1.96 10.40
C LEU A 4 6.52 -2.02 9.11
N ASP A 5 6.20 -3.23 8.64
CA ASP A 5 5.32 -3.42 7.48
C ASP A 5 3.87 -3.02 7.73
N THR A 6 3.36 -3.27 8.95
CA THR A 6 2.03 -2.81 9.36
C THR A 6 1.98 -1.28 9.45
N VAL A 7 3.04 -0.64 9.94
CA VAL A 7 3.15 0.82 10.02
C VAL A 7 3.17 1.43 8.62
N ILE A 8 3.92 0.86 7.67
CA ILE A 8 3.95 1.34 6.28
C ILE A 8 2.56 1.27 5.64
N ILE A 9 1.88 0.13 5.75
CA ILE A 9 0.50 -0.02 5.22
C ILE A 9 -0.47 0.97 5.89
N GLY A 10 -0.29 1.24 7.18
CA GLY A 10 -1.09 2.23 7.91
C GLY A 10 -0.88 3.65 7.40
N ILE A 11 0.36 4.03 7.10
CA ILE A 11 0.70 5.35 6.54
C ILE A 11 0.11 5.49 5.13
N ASP A 12 0.27 4.49 4.27
CA ASP A 12 -0.27 4.49 2.90
C ASP A 12 -1.81 4.66 2.91
N LEU A 13 -2.51 4.00 3.84
CA LEU A 13 -3.96 4.16 4.05
C LEU A 13 -4.34 5.58 4.51
N MET A 14 -3.54 6.17 5.41
CA MET A 14 -3.78 7.52 5.90
C MET A 14 -3.57 8.56 4.78
N LEU A 15 -2.52 8.39 3.97
CA LEU A 15 -2.26 9.24 2.79
C LEU A 15 -3.37 9.09 1.75
N PHE A 16 -3.85 7.87 1.52
CA PHE A 16 -4.99 7.63 0.63
C PHE A 16 -6.24 8.40 1.08
N MET A 17 -6.60 8.33 2.37
CA MET A 17 -7.74 9.09 2.91
C MET A 17 -7.54 10.60 2.81
N TYR A 18 -6.33 11.09 3.04
CA TYR A 18 -6.01 12.51 2.89
C TYR A 18 -6.23 12.98 1.46
N PHE A 19 -5.64 12.30 0.46
CA PHE A 19 -5.82 12.66 -0.94
C PHE A 19 -7.25 12.45 -1.42
N TYR A 20 -7.99 11.49 -0.86
CA TYR A 20 -9.41 11.32 -1.14
C TYR A 20 -10.23 12.54 -0.71
N ASN A 21 -10.02 13.03 0.53
CA ASN A 21 -10.69 14.24 1.01
C ASN A 21 -10.28 15.47 0.21
N VAL A 22 -9.01 15.60 -0.16
CA VAL A 22 -8.54 16.69 -1.03
C VAL A 22 -9.20 16.62 -2.41
N ALA A 23 -9.32 15.44 -3.01
CA ALA A 23 -9.93 15.26 -4.32
C ALA A 23 -11.42 15.60 -4.34
N ILE A 24 -12.14 15.33 -3.25
CA ILE A 24 -13.58 15.64 -3.14
C ILE A 24 -13.84 17.10 -2.82
N ASN A 25 -13.02 17.72 -1.96
CA ASN A 25 -13.23 19.10 -1.53
C ASN A 25 -12.61 20.14 -2.47
N THR A 26 -11.70 19.76 -3.37
CA THR A 26 -11.13 20.69 -4.34
C THR A 26 -12.05 20.90 -5.55
N THR A 27 -12.22 22.16 -5.94
CA THR A 27 -12.91 22.56 -7.17
C THR A 27 -11.96 22.65 -8.37
N ASP A 28 -10.66 22.68 -8.12
CA ASP A 28 -9.64 22.76 -9.16
C ASP A 28 -9.38 21.39 -9.80
N MET A 29 -9.62 21.29 -11.12
CA MET A 29 -9.45 20.06 -11.91
C MET A 29 -8.03 19.50 -11.83
N THR A 30 -7.01 20.37 -11.82
CA THR A 30 -5.60 19.97 -11.79
C THR A 30 -5.26 19.31 -10.47
N THR A 31 -5.67 19.93 -9.36
CA THR A 31 -5.50 19.40 -8.01
C THR A 31 -6.22 18.07 -7.86
N ARG A 32 -7.42 17.95 -8.43
CA ARG A 32 -8.20 16.70 -8.42
C ARG A 32 -7.51 15.58 -9.20
N LEU A 33 -6.90 15.88 -10.35
CA LEU A 33 -6.10 14.94 -11.14
C LEU A 33 -4.84 14.48 -10.41
N ILE A 34 -4.11 15.41 -9.78
CA ILE A 34 -2.92 15.09 -9.00
C ILE A 34 -3.27 14.22 -7.80
N ALA A 35 -4.35 14.55 -7.08
CA ALA A 35 -4.82 13.74 -5.96
C ALA A 35 -5.25 12.33 -6.40
N CYS A 36 -5.91 12.21 -7.56
CA CYS A 36 -6.28 10.92 -8.13
C CYS A 36 -5.07 10.08 -8.56
N ALA A 37 -4.05 10.71 -9.14
CA ALA A 37 -2.78 10.06 -9.46
C ALA A 37 -2.06 9.59 -8.19
N ALA A 38 -1.98 10.43 -7.15
CA ALA A 38 -1.40 10.09 -5.86
C ALA A 38 -2.12 8.88 -5.23
N MET A 39 -3.46 8.90 -5.16
CA MET A 39 -4.25 7.76 -4.70
C MET A 39 -3.96 6.46 -5.47
N THR A 40 -3.76 6.56 -6.79
CA THR A 40 -3.44 5.41 -7.63
C THR A 40 -2.06 4.82 -7.29
N PHE A 41 -1.07 5.68 -7.01
CA PHE A 41 0.26 5.24 -6.56
C PHE A 41 0.20 4.54 -5.20
N GLU A 42 -0.55 5.07 -4.24
CA GLU A 42 -0.72 4.45 -2.92
C GLU A 42 -1.31 3.02 -3.04
N VAL A 43 -2.37 2.85 -3.85
CA VAL A 43 -2.97 1.53 -4.10
C VAL A 43 -1.99 0.57 -4.78
N TYR A 44 -1.16 1.07 -5.70
CA TYR A 44 -0.12 0.28 -6.34
C TYR A 44 0.95 -0.17 -5.33
N PHE A 45 1.41 0.72 -4.45
CA PHE A 45 2.36 0.39 -3.39
C PHE A 45 1.80 -0.67 -2.44
N ILE A 46 0.56 -0.50 -1.97
CA ILE A 46 -0.11 -1.50 -1.12
C ILE A 46 -0.17 -2.86 -1.83
N ARG A 47 -0.57 -2.91 -3.10
CA ARG A 47 -0.61 -4.18 -3.88
C ARG A 47 0.77 -4.80 -4.03
N LYS A 48 1.79 -4.00 -4.31
CA LYS A 48 3.18 -4.46 -4.42
C LYS A 48 3.68 -5.01 -3.08
N HIS A 49 3.38 -4.33 -1.98
CA HIS A 49 3.73 -4.73 -0.63
C HIS A 49 3.09 -6.08 -0.25
N ILE A 50 1.77 -6.22 -0.52
CA ILE A 50 1.04 -7.49 -0.30
C ILE A 50 1.65 -8.63 -1.14
N ARG A 51 2.02 -8.38 -2.39
CA ARG A 51 2.63 -9.40 -3.26
C ARG A 51 4.00 -9.85 -2.73
N ILE A 52 4.83 -8.92 -2.26
CA ILE A 52 6.14 -9.23 -1.65
C ILE A 52 5.93 -10.02 -0.36
N MET A 53 5.01 -9.59 0.51
CA MET A 53 4.64 -10.28 1.74
C MET A 53 4.16 -11.72 1.49
N ARG A 54 3.34 -11.94 0.45
CA ARG A 54 2.92 -13.31 0.07
C ARG A 54 4.11 -14.17 -0.33
N ARG A 55 5.02 -13.65 -1.17
CA ARG A 55 6.22 -14.40 -1.60
C ARG A 55 7.11 -14.75 -0.42
N LEU A 56 7.33 -13.82 0.51
CA LEU A 56 8.12 -14.05 1.73
C LEU A 56 7.48 -15.12 2.63
N ASN A 57 6.15 -15.12 2.77
CA ASN A 57 5.44 -16.16 3.53
C ASN A 57 5.44 -17.53 2.85
N VAL A 58 5.42 -17.59 1.50
CA VAL A 58 5.56 -18.85 0.74
C VAL A 58 6.96 -19.45 0.91
N ASN A 59 8.02 -18.63 0.77
CA ASN A 59 9.40 -19.09 0.95
C ASN A 59 9.67 -19.62 2.37
N LYS A 60 8.98 -19.06 3.38
CA LYS A 60 9.04 -19.53 4.75
C LYS A 60 8.39 -20.91 4.94
N LYS A 61 7.34 -21.25 4.18
CA LYS A 61 6.72 -22.59 4.22
C LYS A 61 7.58 -23.65 3.52
N GLU A 62 8.30 -23.27 2.46
CA GLU A 62 9.14 -24.20 1.71
C GLU A 62 10.37 -24.65 2.51
N ASN A 63 11.00 -23.73 3.27
CA ASN A 63 12.12 -24.08 4.17
C ASN A 63 11.69 -25.01 5.32
N VAL A 64 10.48 -24.87 5.87
CA VAL A 64 10.00 -25.74 6.95
C VAL A 64 9.71 -27.17 6.47
N THR A 65 9.47 -27.37 5.17
CA THR A 65 9.17 -28.70 4.61
C THR A 65 10.44 -29.48 4.23
N LYS A 66 11.57 -28.79 4.04
CA LYS A 66 12.87 -29.43 3.73
C LYS A 66 13.66 -29.87 4.96
N ASP A 67 13.27 -29.41 6.15
CA ASP A 67 13.87 -29.78 7.44
C ASP A 67 13.13 -30.95 8.15
N LYS A 68 12.20 -31.62 7.45
CA LYS A 68 11.54 -32.86 7.90
C LYS A 68 11.85 -34.01 6.95
#